data_AF-A0A2V5MZL7-F1
#
_entry.id   AF-A0A2V5MZL7-F1
#
_cell.length_a   1.000
_cell.length_b   1.000
_cell.length_c   1.000
_cell.angle_alpha   90.00
_cell.angle_beta   90.00
_cell.angle_gamma   90.00
#
_symmetry.space_group_name_H-M   'P 1'
#
loop_
_entity.id
_entity.type
_entity.pdbx_description
1 polymer ?
#
loop_
_entity_poly.entity_id
_entity_poly.type
_entity_poly.pdbx_seq_one_letter_code
_entity_poly.pdbx_strand_id
1 'polypeptide(L)'
;MKRLLFSLGGLFSSVSLFAQILPTPWTVTTREPHASVWESIRAVTDPITGEQRAERHSFVELATSLNYFDEATGQWLPSAQVWQVLPGGIVYQFGRHKIILAQNINDPAQSICSRRRPMIFGSSATRSPSACLIQSMAST
;
A
#
# COMPACT_ATOMS: atom_id res chain seq x y z
N MET A 1 -72.54 -26.76 20.99
CA MET A 1 -72.11 -25.36 20.86
C MET A 1 -71.24 -24.98 22.05
N LYS A 2 -69.93 -24.79 21.87
CA LYS A 2 -69.08 -24.15 22.89
C LYS A 2 -67.79 -23.65 22.21
N ARG A 3 -67.72 -22.34 21.95
CA ARG A 3 -66.52 -21.66 21.45
C ARG A 3 -65.74 -21.18 22.67
N LEU A 4 -64.54 -21.72 22.88
CA LEU A 4 -63.57 -21.21 23.85
C LEU A 4 -62.55 -20.36 23.09
N LEU A 5 -62.66 -19.05 23.25
CA LEU A 5 -61.66 -18.08 22.81
C LEU A 5 -60.62 -17.97 23.93
N PHE A 6 -59.40 -18.46 23.70
CA PHE A 6 -58.25 -18.17 24.57
C PHE A 6 -57.46 -17.02 23.94
N SER A 7 -57.53 -15.87 24.61
CA SER A 7 -56.64 -14.73 24.40
C SER A 7 -55.27 -15.06 25.02
N LEU A 8 -54.24 -15.16 24.18
CA LEU A 8 -52.84 -15.18 24.60
C LEU A 8 -52.28 -13.77 24.40
N GLY A 9 -52.33 -12.97 25.48
CA GLY A 9 -51.61 -11.71 25.56
C GLY A 9 -50.10 -11.98 25.71
N GLY A 10 -49.38 -11.93 24.60
CA GLY A 10 -47.92 -11.97 24.58
C GLY A 10 -47.35 -10.62 25.00
N LEU A 11 -46.75 -10.56 26.19
CA LEU A 11 -45.93 -9.44 26.64
C LEU A 11 -44.63 -9.42 25.81
N PHE A 12 -44.58 -8.58 24.77
CA PHE A 12 -43.32 -8.23 24.12
C PHE A 12 -42.53 -7.31 25.06
N SER A 13 -41.51 -7.85 25.72
CA SER A 13 -40.52 -7.04 26.44
C SER A 13 -39.59 -6.40 25.42
N SER A 14 -39.77 -5.12 25.14
CA SER A 14 -38.84 -4.32 24.34
C SER A 14 -37.56 -4.10 25.14
N VAL A 15 -36.51 -4.86 24.80
CA VAL A 15 -35.15 -4.58 25.30
C VAL A 15 -34.60 -3.41 24.50
N SER A 16 -34.47 -2.24 25.13
CA SER A 16 -33.77 -1.10 24.53
C SER A 16 -32.27 -1.40 24.48
N LEU A 17 -31.75 -1.66 23.28
CA LEU A 17 -30.33 -1.78 23.03
C LEU A 17 -29.71 -0.38 23.02
N PHE A 18 -29.01 0.01 24.09
CA PHE A 18 -28.16 1.19 24.04
C PHE A 18 -26.94 0.85 23.17
N ALA A 19 -26.83 1.48 22.00
CA ALA A 19 -25.65 1.34 21.14
C ALA A 19 -24.47 2.10 21.77
N GLN A 20 -23.48 1.36 22.28
CA GLN A 20 -22.25 1.96 22.80
C GLN A 20 -21.29 2.29 21.65
N ILE A 21 -20.75 3.51 21.65
CA ILE A 21 -19.76 3.96 20.66
C ILE A 21 -18.40 3.40 21.10
N LEU A 22 -17.89 2.41 20.39
CA LEU A 22 -16.57 1.86 20.67
C LEU A 22 -15.48 2.70 19.98
N PRO A 23 -14.41 3.08 20.71
CA PRO A 23 -13.30 3.77 20.09
C PRO A 23 -12.62 2.86 19.05
N THR A 24 -12.29 3.41 17.89
CA THR A 24 -11.56 2.68 16.86
C THR A 24 -10.08 3.02 16.91
N PRO A 25 -9.18 2.04 16.75
CA PRO A 25 -7.76 2.32 16.60
C PRO A 25 -7.50 3.12 15.32
N TRP A 26 -6.37 3.82 15.28
CA TRP A 26 -5.93 4.51 14.07
C TRP A 26 -5.76 3.53 12.92
N THR A 27 -6.40 3.83 11.80
CA THR A 27 -6.30 3.02 10.58
C THR A 27 -6.13 3.94 9.37
N VAL A 28 -5.48 3.44 8.34
CA VAL A 28 -5.34 4.15 7.07
C VAL A 28 -6.63 3.99 6.27
N THR A 29 -7.28 5.10 5.92
CA THR A 29 -8.51 5.12 5.13
C THR A 29 -8.23 5.36 3.65
N THR A 30 -7.22 6.18 3.34
CA THR A 30 -6.87 6.55 1.97
C THR A 30 -5.35 6.55 1.79
N ARG A 31 -4.89 6.08 0.62
CA ARG A 31 -3.48 6.12 0.21
C ARG A 31 -3.34 6.81 -1.14
N GLU A 32 -2.31 7.63 -1.23
CA GLU A 32 -1.89 8.42 -2.40
C GLU A 32 -0.37 8.30 -2.59
N PRO A 33 0.21 8.68 -3.74
CA PRO A 33 1.64 8.51 -4.00
C PRO A 33 2.57 9.04 -2.89
N HIS A 34 2.20 10.16 -2.26
CA HIS A 34 3.01 10.85 -1.25
C HIS A 34 2.27 11.09 0.07
N ALA A 35 1.09 10.50 0.24
CA ALA A 35 0.24 10.76 1.39
C ALA A 35 -0.49 9.50 1.88
N SER A 36 -0.81 9.46 3.16
CA SER A 36 -1.72 8.49 3.76
C SER A 36 -2.61 9.18 4.80
N VAL A 37 -3.92 8.99 4.67
CA VAL A 37 -4.90 9.55 5.60
C VAL A 37 -5.15 8.53 6.69
N TRP A 38 -4.90 8.94 7.92
CA TRP A 38 -5.14 8.15 9.11
C TRP A 38 -6.39 8.66 9.81
N GLU A 39 -7.28 7.77 10.23
CA GLU A 39 -8.51 8.11 10.93
C GLU A 39 -8.71 7.26 12.19
N SER A 40 -9.31 7.86 13.21
CA SER A 40 -9.79 7.17 14.41
C SER A 40 -11.08 7.81 14.91
N ILE A 41 -11.89 7.02 15.62
CA ILE A 41 -13.11 7.50 16.28
C ILE A 41 -12.90 7.36 17.79
N ARG A 42 -13.21 8.42 18.53
CA ARG A 42 -13.22 8.40 19.99
C ARG A 42 -14.62 8.67 20.51
N ALA A 43 -15.02 7.94 21.55
CA ALA A 43 -16.21 8.26 22.30
C ALA A 43 -15.87 9.37 23.30
N VAL A 44 -16.58 10.49 23.21
CA VAL A 44 -16.48 11.60 24.15
C VAL A 44 -17.78 11.65 24.94
N THR A 45 -17.67 11.61 26.26
CA THR A 45 -18.83 11.70 27.16
C THR A 45 -19.01 13.15 27.58
N ASP A 46 -20.22 13.68 27.40
CA ASP A 46 -20.56 15.00 27.87
C ASP A 46 -20.64 15.00 29.42
N PRO A 47 -19.90 15.87 30.12
CA PRO A 47 -19.86 15.85 31.58
C PRO A 47 -21.17 16.35 32.23
N ILE A 48 -22.05 17.03 31.48
CA ILE A 48 -23.31 17.58 31.97
C ILE A 48 -24.45 16.61 31.68
N THR A 49 -24.56 16.11 30.45
CA THR A 49 -25.68 15.25 30.04
C THR A 49 -25.39 13.75 30.24
N GLY A 50 -24.12 13.35 30.34
CA GLY A 50 -23.71 11.95 30.38
C GLY A 50 -23.85 11.22 29.03
N GLU A 51 -24.26 11.93 27.97
CA GLU A 51 -24.41 11.36 26.64
C GLU A 51 -23.05 11.11 25.99
N GLN A 52 -22.92 10.00 25.27
CA GLN A 52 -21.73 9.72 24.46
C GLN A 52 -21.92 10.21 23.04
N ARG A 53 -20.93 10.93 22.51
CA ARG A 53 -20.83 11.28 21.10
C ARG A 53 -19.57 10.70 20.48
N ALA A 54 -19.65 10.37 19.19
CA ALA A 54 -18.50 9.95 18.40
C ALA A 54 -17.80 11.20 17.85
N GLU A 55 -16.52 11.37 18.18
CA GLU A 55 -15.65 12.36 17.57
C GLU A 55 -14.68 11.65 16.62
N ARG A 56 -14.67 12.08 15.34
CA ARG A 56 -13.73 11.59 14.34
C ARG A 56 -12.47 12.46 14.38
N HIS A 57 -11.32 11.82 14.47
CA HIS A 57 -10.02 12.46 14.32
C HIS A 57 -9.35 11.96 13.04
N SER A 58 -8.69 12.85 12.32
CA SER A 58 -7.91 12.51 11.14
C SER A 58 -6.60 13.30 11.10
N PHE A 59 -5.57 12.70 10.50
CA PHE A 59 -4.37 13.40 10.09
C PHE A 59 -3.83 12.83 8.78
N VAL A 60 -3.01 13.61 8.09
CA VAL A 60 -2.37 13.21 6.83
C VAL A 60 -0.88 13.02 7.07
N GLU A 61 -0.41 11.79 6.89
CA GLU A 61 1.02 11.50 6.82
C GLU A 61 1.52 11.84 5.42
N LEU A 62 2.58 12.64 5.34
CA LEU A 62 3.19 13.08 4.09
C LEU A 62 4.64 12.62 4.02
N ALA A 63 5.01 11.91 2.95
CA ALA A 63 6.40 11.55 2.68
C ALA A 63 6.62 11.31 1.18
N THR A 64 7.84 11.55 0.72
CA THR A 64 8.21 11.27 -0.68
C THR A 64 8.19 9.77 -0.95
N SER A 65 7.41 9.37 -1.96
CA SER A 65 7.18 7.97 -2.35
C SER A 65 6.75 7.10 -1.16
N LEU A 66 5.80 7.60 -0.36
CA LEU A 66 5.24 6.85 0.78
C LEU A 66 4.52 5.57 0.33
N ASN A 67 3.89 5.61 -0.84
CA ASN A 67 3.20 4.49 -1.44
C ASN A 67 3.67 4.28 -2.88
N TYR A 68 3.56 3.05 -3.37
CA TYR A 68 3.73 2.71 -4.78
C TYR A 68 2.41 2.18 -5.34
N PHE A 69 2.19 2.41 -6.63
CA PHE A 69 1.03 1.88 -7.32
C PHE A 69 1.34 0.46 -7.79
N ASP A 70 0.54 -0.50 -7.34
CA ASP A 70 0.60 -1.86 -7.85
C ASP A 70 -0.37 -2.02 -9.03
N GLU A 71 0.18 -2.12 -10.24
CA GLU A 71 -0.61 -2.30 -11.47
C GLU A 71 -1.41 -3.61 -11.47
N ALA A 72 -0.97 -4.63 -10.72
CA ALA A 72 -1.65 -5.92 -10.68
C ALA A 72 -2.96 -5.85 -9.87
N THR A 73 -2.95 -5.15 -8.74
CA THR A 73 -4.14 -4.97 -7.88
C THR A 73 -4.90 -3.68 -8.15
N GLY A 74 -4.29 -2.72 -8.85
CA GLY A 74 -4.83 -1.38 -9.08
C GLY A 74 -4.90 -0.54 -7.80
N GLN A 75 -4.07 -0.84 -6.80
CA GLN A 75 -4.12 -0.23 -5.47
C GLN A 75 -2.79 0.43 -5.09
N TRP A 76 -2.88 1.47 -4.26
CA TRP A 76 -1.72 2.07 -3.61
C TRP A 76 -1.29 1.22 -2.41
N LEU A 77 -0.08 0.67 -2.47
CA LEU A 77 0.52 -0.13 -1.40
C LEU A 77 1.64 0.65 -0.71
N PRO A 78 1.89 0.40 0.58
CA PRO A 78 2.97 1.09 1.30
C PRO A 78 4.32 0.73 0.68
N SER A 79 5.15 1.75 0.45
CA SER A 79 6.51 1.54 -0.01
C SER A 79 7.29 0.69 1.00
N ALA A 80 7.98 -0.31 0.48
CA ALA A 80 8.71 -1.30 1.28
C ALA A 80 10.16 -1.40 0.78
N GLN A 81 11.10 -1.38 1.73
CA GLN A 81 12.52 -1.51 1.41
C GLN A 81 12.94 -2.98 1.29
N VAL A 82 12.31 -3.70 0.36
CA VAL A 82 12.49 -5.14 0.18
C VAL A 82 13.20 -5.43 -1.14
N TRP A 83 14.21 -6.27 -1.08
CA TRP A 83 14.91 -6.82 -2.25
C TRP A 83 14.24 -8.11 -2.68
N GLN A 84 14.03 -8.25 -3.99
CA GLN A 84 13.46 -9.43 -4.62
C GLN A 84 14.51 -10.11 -5.47
N VAL A 85 14.73 -11.39 -5.26
CA VAL A 85 15.61 -12.19 -6.12
C VAL A 85 14.78 -12.73 -7.27
N LEU A 86 15.12 -12.33 -8.49
CA LEU A 86 14.49 -12.77 -9.72
C LEU A 86 15.50 -13.56 -10.57
N PRO A 87 15.06 -14.42 -11.49
CA PRO A 87 15.94 -15.01 -12.49
C PRO A 87 16.67 -13.90 -13.26
N GLY A 88 17.99 -13.82 -13.11
CA GLY A 88 18.83 -12.81 -13.76
C GLY A 88 19.25 -11.62 -12.89
N GLY A 89 18.79 -11.51 -11.63
CA GLY A 89 19.26 -10.42 -10.76
C GLY A 89 18.53 -10.27 -9.44
N ILE A 90 18.88 -9.20 -8.73
CA ILE A 90 18.24 -8.77 -7.50
C ILE A 90 17.63 -7.39 -7.77
N VAL A 91 16.34 -7.23 -7.48
CA VAL A 91 15.57 -6.04 -7.79
C VAL A 91 15.06 -5.39 -6.52
N TYR A 92 15.24 -4.08 -6.42
CA TYR A 92 14.65 -3.20 -5.44
C TYR A 92 13.80 -2.19 -6.19
N GLN A 93 12.47 -2.25 -6.06
CA GLN A 93 11.58 -1.45 -6.91
C GLN A 93 10.41 -0.80 -6.18
N PHE A 94 10.13 -1.17 -4.93
CA PHE A 94 8.97 -0.67 -4.16
C PHE A 94 9.36 0.38 -3.12
N GLY A 95 10.48 1.07 -3.34
CA GLY A 95 10.92 2.19 -2.52
C GLY A 95 11.13 3.46 -3.34
N ARG A 96 11.74 4.48 -2.73
CA ARG A 96 12.09 5.76 -3.40
C ARG A 96 13.02 5.63 -4.61
N HIS A 97 13.71 4.49 -4.73
CA HIS A 97 14.67 4.23 -5.79
C HIS A 97 14.33 2.90 -6.44
N LYS A 98 14.64 2.79 -7.73
CA LYS A 98 14.61 1.51 -8.45
C LYS A 98 16.04 1.09 -8.76
N ILE A 99 16.46 -0.06 -8.23
CA ILE A 99 17.81 -0.60 -8.37
C ILE A 99 17.67 -2.03 -8.88
N ILE A 100 18.41 -2.35 -9.94
CA ILE A 100 18.53 -3.71 -10.46
C ILE A 100 20.01 -4.06 -10.40
N LEU A 101 20.35 -5.12 -9.67
CA LEU A 101 21.70 -5.62 -9.50
C LEU A 101 21.82 -6.99 -10.17
N ALA A 102 23.01 -7.28 -10.69
CA ALA A 102 23.39 -8.64 -11.06
C ALA A 102 23.44 -9.54 -9.81
N GLN A 103 23.27 -10.86 -9.98
CA GLN A 103 23.43 -11.81 -8.87
C GLN A 103 24.88 -11.82 -8.35
N ASN A 104 25.85 -11.69 -9.26
CA ASN A 104 27.26 -11.50 -8.91
C ASN A 104 27.77 -10.17 -9.49
N ILE A 105 27.99 -9.18 -8.63
CA ILE A 105 28.47 -7.85 -9.05
C ILE A 105 29.92 -7.86 -9.57
N ASN A 106 30.69 -8.90 -9.21
CA ASN A 106 32.08 -9.04 -9.62
C ASN A 106 32.23 -9.80 -10.95
N ASP A 107 31.12 -10.34 -11.50
CA ASP A 107 31.14 -11.01 -12.80
C ASP A 107 30.86 -9.99 -13.92
N PRO A 108 31.88 -9.62 -14.73
CA PRO A 108 31.69 -8.65 -15.81
C PRO A 108 30.69 -9.14 -16.87
N ALA A 109 30.46 -10.45 -17.00
CA ALA A 109 29.48 -10.99 -17.93
C ALA A 109 28.03 -10.68 -17.52
N GLN A 110 27.76 -10.55 -16.22
CA GLN A 110 26.44 -10.26 -15.66
C GLN A 110 26.18 -8.77 -15.43
N SER A 111 27.19 -7.91 -15.62
CA SER A 111 27.00 -6.47 -15.53
C SER A 111 25.96 -5.99 -16.56
N ILE A 112 25.00 -5.17 -16.14
CA ILE A 112 23.87 -4.69 -16.97
C ILE A 112 24.33 -3.94 -18.23
N CYS A 113 25.57 -3.46 -18.29
CA CYS A 113 26.16 -2.86 -19.50
C CYS A 113 26.72 -3.90 -20.50
N SER A 114 26.55 -5.21 -20.28
CA SER A 114 27.01 -6.27 -21.19
C SER A 114 26.04 -6.62 -22.31
N ARG A 115 25.14 -5.71 -22.73
CA ARG A 115 24.23 -5.91 -23.87
C ARG A 115 25.06 -6.05 -25.16
N ARG A 116 25.62 -7.25 -25.38
CA ARG A 116 26.22 -7.68 -26.64
C ARG A 116 25.08 -7.65 -27.64
N ARG A 117 24.97 -6.56 -28.40
CA ARG A 117 24.35 -6.67 -29.72
C ARG A 117 25.12 -7.80 -30.42
N PRO A 118 24.46 -8.82 -31.00
CA PRO A 118 25.16 -9.73 -31.87
C PRO A 118 25.77 -8.88 -32.99
N MET A 119 27.09 -8.72 -32.95
CA MET A 119 27.84 -8.17 -34.07
C MET A 119 27.64 -9.17 -35.21
N ILE A 120 26.79 -8.81 -36.16
CA ILE A 120 26.90 -9.34 -37.51
C ILE A 120 28.31 -8.92 -37.95
N PHE A 121 29.21 -9.91 -38.07
CA PHE A 121 30.62 -9.71 -38.36
C PHE A 121 30.77 -9.14 -39.78
N GLY A 122 30.86 -7.82 -39.89
CA GLY A 122 31.29 -7.10 -41.07
C GLY A 122 32.58 -6.35 -40.76
N SER A 123 33.69 -6.91 -41.25
CA SER A 123 35.00 -6.31 -41.52
C SER A 123 35.34 -4.93 -40.90
N SER A 124 36.44 -4.92 -40.12
CA SER A 124 37.43 -3.86 -39.99
C SER A 124 36.96 -2.42 -39.70
N ALA A 125 36.98 -2.00 -38.43
CA ALA A 125 37.59 -0.72 -38.02
C ALA A 125 37.59 -0.59 -36.49
N THR A 126 38.76 -0.34 -35.95
CA THR A 126 39.05 0.00 -34.56
C THR A 126 38.25 1.24 -34.14
N ARG A 127 37.23 1.11 -33.28
CA ARG A 127 36.68 2.26 -32.54
C ARG A 127 36.27 1.87 -31.12
N SER A 128 36.98 2.50 -30.18
CA SER A 128 36.76 2.72 -28.75
C SER A 128 35.38 2.33 -28.18
N PRO A 129 35.30 1.55 -27.08
CA PRO A 129 34.01 1.21 -26.47
C PRO A 129 33.47 2.37 -25.62
N SER A 130 32.40 2.96 -26.13
CA SER A 130 31.10 3.05 -25.47
C SER A 130 31.06 3.66 -24.05
N ALA A 131 30.63 4.92 -24.00
CA ALA A 131 30.03 5.52 -22.81
C ALA A 131 28.78 4.73 -22.39
N CYS A 132 28.83 4.09 -21.22
CA CYS A 132 27.71 3.45 -20.52
C CYS A 132 26.91 4.60 -19.84
N LEU A 133 25.82 5.03 -20.48
CA LEU A 133 24.93 6.06 -19.94
C LEU A 133 24.11 5.45 -18.80
N ILE A 134 24.30 5.93 -17.57
CA ILE A 134 23.43 5.59 -16.42
C ILE A 134 22.05 6.18 -16.72
N GLN A 135 21.12 5.35 -17.21
CA GLN A 135 19.77 5.80 -17.49
C GLN A 135 18.97 5.77 -16.19
N SER A 136 19.09 6.85 -15.41
CA SER A 136 18.14 7.22 -14.37
C SER A 136 16.79 7.47 -15.03
N MET A 137 15.89 6.49 -15.02
CA MET A 137 14.51 6.72 -15.41
C MET A 137 13.80 7.43 -14.25
N ALA A 138 13.69 8.76 -14.36
CA ALA A 138 12.73 9.53 -13.57
C ALA A 138 11.33 9.18 -14.07
N SER A 139 10.53 8.51 -13.25
CA SER A 139 9.08 8.41 -13.46
C SER A 139 8.43 9.63 -12.81
N THR A 140 7.86 10.50 -13.65
CA THR A 140 6.82 11.47 -13.26
C THR A 140 5.54 10.76 -12.87
#